data_AF-A0A6L6EI53-F1
#
_entry.id   AF-A0A6L6EI53-F1
#
_cell.length_a   1.000
_cell.length_b   1.000
_cell.length_c   1.000
_cell.angle_alpha   90.00
_cell.angle_beta   90.00
_cell.angle_gamma   90.00
#
_symmetry.space_group_name_H-M   'P 1'
#
loop_
_entity.id
_entity.type
_entity.pdbx_description
1 polymer ?
#
loop_
_entity_poly.entity_id
_entity_poly.type
_entity_poly.pdbx_seq_one_letter_code
_entity_poly.pdbx_strand_id
1 'polypeptide(L)'
;EVEKESHIATAIFRADAGWSGLVVFTSVEHATMWNPEARLIPVTADQAAQTALEENCEALILDFAGPQRVVLAGAPLRALAQSRQAVPVWSDHDVATEIEREALVRGVTVRVGKPESDMECDAIVWLSAGTDRADAEAVMAQLAGALEGNPVLRDRLDLGLAFALAEPIS
;
A
#
# COMPACT_ATOMS: atom_id res chain seq x y z
N GLU A 1 24.04 23.31 28.34
CA GLU A 1 23.72 23.38 26.89
C GLU A 1 22.28 22.93 26.75
N VAL A 2 21.39 23.80 26.24
CA VAL A 2 20.00 23.42 25.99
C VAL A 2 19.96 23.01 24.52
N GLU A 3 19.90 21.72 24.26
CA GLU A 3 19.50 21.20 22.95
C GLU A 3 18.11 21.76 22.63
N LYS A 4 18.04 22.60 21.60
CA LYS A 4 16.78 22.96 20.96
C LYS A 4 16.48 21.88 19.93
N GLU A 5 15.85 20.79 20.36
CA GLU A 5 15.07 19.99 19.43
C GLU A 5 13.86 20.83 19.02
N SER A 6 13.99 21.48 17.86
CA SER A 6 12.92 22.25 17.25
C SER A 6 11.89 21.27 16.70
N HIS A 7 10.99 20.76 17.56
CA HIS A 7 9.78 20.07 17.12
C HIS A 7 8.92 21.06 16.32
N ILE A 8 9.06 20.99 15.01
CA ILE A 8 8.21 21.71 14.07
C ILE A 8 6.82 21.07 14.11
N ALA A 9 5.78 21.89 14.26
CA ALA A 9 4.41 21.43 14.27
C ALA A 9 4.03 20.92 12.87
N THR A 10 4.03 19.60 12.72
CA THR A 10 3.50 18.89 11.57
C THR A 10 1.97 19.06 11.53
N ALA A 11 1.42 19.52 10.40
CA ALA A 11 -0.01 19.72 10.26
C ALA A 11 -0.73 18.37 10.03
N ILE A 12 -1.35 17.83 11.08
CA ILE A 12 -2.08 16.55 11.00
C ILE A 12 -3.58 16.84 10.98
N PHE A 13 -4.25 16.42 9.91
CA PHE A 13 -5.71 16.32 9.85
C PHE A 13 -6.18 15.10 10.64
N ARG A 14 -7.27 15.25 11.40
CA ARG A 14 -7.92 14.15 12.12
C ARG A 14 -9.38 14.12 11.70
N ALA A 15 -9.84 12.99 11.18
CA ALA A 15 -11.23 12.77 10.83
C ALA A 15 -12.01 12.24 12.04
N ASP A 16 -13.31 12.57 12.09
CA ASP A 16 -14.22 12.01 13.10
C ASP A 16 -14.33 10.48 13.02
N ALA A 17 -14.09 9.92 11.83
CA ALA A 17 -14.04 8.48 11.58
C ALA A 17 -12.78 7.80 12.18
N GLY A 18 -11.92 8.53 12.89
CA GLY A 18 -10.82 7.98 13.67
C GLY A 18 -9.49 7.85 12.92
N TRP A 19 -9.44 8.18 11.63
CA TRP A 19 -8.19 8.21 10.86
C TRP A 19 -7.59 9.62 10.80
N SER A 20 -6.31 9.68 10.49
CA SER A 20 -5.51 10.89 10.40
C SER A 20 -4.67 10.94 9.13
N GLY A 21 -4.35 12.16 8.71
CA GLY A 21 -3.54 12.38 7.52
C GLY A 21 -2.60 13.54 7.70
N LEU A 22 -1.35 13.34 7.28
CA LEU A 22 -0.37 14.41 7.21
C LEU A 22 -0.71 15.34 6.05
N VAL A 23 -0.95 16.62 6.35
CA VAL A 23 -1.23 17.64 5.34
C VAL A 23 0.08 18.16 4.74
N VAL A 24 0.19 18.06 3.43
CA VAL A 24 1.33 18.55 2.65
C VAL A 24 0.86 19.37 1.46
N PHE A 25 1.76 20.20 0.94
CA PHE A 25 1.44 21.12 -0.14
C PHE A 25 2.46 21.01 -1.26
N THR A 26 1.99 21.01 -2.50
CA THR A 26 2.85 20.99 -3.69
C THR A 26 3.38 22.38 -4.05
N SER A 27 2.77 23.43 -3.49
CA SER A 27 3.18 24.82 -3.70
C SER A 27 2.94 25.70 -2.48
N VAL A 28 3.67 26.80 -2.39
CA VAL A 28 3.45 27.84 -1.38
C VAL A 28 2.07 28.49 -1.53
N GLU A 29 1.57 28.60 -2.76
CA GLU A 29 0.24 29.15 -3.05
C GLU A 29 -0.85 28.29 -2.40
N HIS A 30 -0.84 26.97 -2.60
CA HIS A 30 -1.81 26.05 -1.99
C HIS A 30 -1.74 26.04 -0.46
N ALA A 31 -0.53 26.11 0.09
CA ALA A 31 -0.35 26.24 1.54
C ALA A 31 -0.93 27.55 2.09
N THR A 32 -0.72 28.65 1.38
CA THR A 32 -1.22 29.99 1.76
C THR A 32 -2.76 30.04 1.67
N MET A 33 -3.35 29.36 0.69
CA MET A 33 -4.82 29.20 0.60
C MET A 33 -5.39 28.46 1.81
N TRP A 34 -4.66 27.48 2.36
CA TRP A 34 -5.07 26.76 3.56
C TRP A 34 -4.86 27.58 4.84
N ASN A 35 -3.66 28.13 5.02
CA ASN A 35 -3.29 28.96 6.16
C ASN A 35 -2.21 29.98 5.74
N PRO A 36 -2.57 31.27 5.61
CA PRO A 36 -1.62 32.32 5.22
C PRO A 36 -0.45 32.52 6.20
N GLU A 37 -0.57 32.06 7.44
CA GLU A 37 0.48 32.16 8.47
C GLU A 37 1.34 30.89 8.56
N ALA A 38 1.11 29.89 7.69
CA ALA A 38 1.85 28.63 7.69
C ALA A 38 3.35 28.86 7.45
N ARG A 39 4.19 28.28 8.31
CA ARG A 39 5.64 28.25 8.15
C ARG A 39 6.04 26.95 7.49
N LEU A 40 6.22 26.99 6.19
CA LEU A 40 6.53 25.80 5.40
C LEU A 40 8.00 25.41 5.50
N ILE A 41 8.24 24.10 5.47
CA ILE A 41 9.56 23.51 5.38
C ILE A 41 9.59 22.67 4.11
N PRO A 42 10.46 22.99 3.15
CA PRO A 42 10.64 22.16 1.98
C PRO A 42 11.13 20.76 2.38
N VAL A 43 10.42 19.75 1.95
CA VAL A 43 10.79 18.33 2.08
C VAL A 43 10.54 17.63 0.75
N THR A 44 11.22 16.52 0.52
CA THR A 44 10.92 15.65 -0.62
C THR A 44 9.65 14.83 -0.35
N ALA A 45 9.04 14.28 -1.40
CA ALA A 45 7.79 13.52 -1.26
C ALA A 45 7.94 12.24 -0.43
N ASP A 46 9.09 11.57 -0.54
CA ASP A 46 9.45 10.41 0.27
C ASP A 46 9.67 10.79 1.74
N GLN A 47 10.32 11.93 2.03
CA GLN A 47 10.44 12.45 3.40
C GLN A 47 9.07 12.77 4.01
N ALA A 48 8.19 13.41 3.24
CA ALA A 48 6.81 13.64 3.68
C ALA A 48 6.08 12.32 4.02
N ALA A 49 6.21 11.31 3.16
CA ALA A 49 5.61 10.00 3.39
C ALA A 49 6.19 9.29 4.62
N GLN A 50 7.51 9.40 4.85
CA GLN A 50 8.16 8.89 6.05
C GLN A 50 7.59 9.54 7.31
N THR A 51 7.51 10.88 7.34
CA THR A 51 6.92 11.62 8.45
C THR A 51 5.46 11.21 8.70
N ALA A 52 4.66 10.99 7.64
CA ALA A 52 3.29 10.51 7.82
C ALA A 52 3.26 9.18 8.58
N LEU A 53 4.11 8.21 8.20
CA LEU A 53 4.16 6.91 8.86
C LEU A 53 4.73 6.99 10.29
N GLU A 54 5.75 7.80 10.52
CA GLU A 54 6.35 8.04 11.85
C GLU A 54 5.34 8.65 12.83
N GLU A 55 4.51 9.56 12.34
CA GLU A 55 3.41 10.19 13.09
C GLU A 55 2.15 9.30 13.19
N ASN A 56 2.23 8.05 12.73
CA ASN A 56 1.11 7.09 12.66
C ASN A 56 -0.11 7.62 11.88
N CYS A 57 0.12 8.49 10.88
CA CYS A 57 -0.91 8.91 9.96
C CYS A 57 -1.17 7.83 8.91
N GLU A 58 -2.44 7.64 8.57
CA GLU A 58 -2.88 6.67 7.58
C GLU A 58 -2.74 7.18 6.14
N ALA A 59 -2.58 8.50 5.95
CA ALA A 59 -2.50 9.13 4.64
C ALA A 59 -1.59 10.36 4.58
N LEU A 60 -1.12 10.68 3.39
CA LEU A 60 -0.73 12.02 2.98
C LEU A 60 -1.92 12.71 2.29
N ILE A 61 -2.25 13.92 2.72
CA ILE A 61 -3.30 14.75 2.11
C ILE A 61 -2.62 15.95 1.44
N LEU A 62 -2.62 15.93 0.11
CA LEU A 62 -2.00 16.95 -0.71
C LEU A 62 -3.00 18.08 -1.01
N ASP A 63 -2.53 19.32 -0.86
CA ASP A 63 -3.23 20.54 -1.26
C ASP A 63 -4.66 20.61 -0.70
N PHE A 64 -4.77 20.49 0.62
CA PHE A 64 -6.05 20.33 1.34
C PHE A 64 -7.12 21.37 0.98
N ALA A 65 -6.72 22.62 0.77
CA ALA A 65 -7.59 23.74 0.39
C ALA A 65 -7.54 24.08 -1.11
N GLY A 66 -6.76 23.32 -1.89
CA GLY A 66 -6.63 23.49 -3.33
C GLY A 66 -7.83 22.97 -4.12
N PRO A 67 -7.88 23.25 -5.43
CA PRO A 67 -8.99 22.84 -6.30
C PRO A 67 -9.08 21.32 -6.49
N GLN A 68 -7.96 20.61 -6.31
CA GLN A 68 -7.89 19.16 -6.36
C GLN A 68 -7.19 18.64 -5.12
N ARG A 69 -7.96 18.07 -4.20
CA ARG A 69 -7.42 17.36 -3.04
C ARG A 69 -7.04 15.95 -3.47
N VAL A 70 -5.78 15.57 -3.25
CA VAL A 70 -5.30 14.20 -3.49
C VAL A 70 -4.97 13.57 -2.15
N VAL A 71 -5.39 12.32 -1.95
CA VAL A 71 -5.07 11.52 -0.76
C VAL A 71 -4.25 10.32 -1.22
N LEU A 72 -3.06 10.17 -0.65
CA LEU A 72 -2.20 9.02 -0.86
C LEU A 72 -2.15 8.20 0.44
N ALA A 73 -2.66 6.98 0.40
CA ALA A 73 -2.76 6.08 1.55
C ALA A 73 -2.29 4.67 1.16
N GLY A 74 -2.21 3.76 2.13
CA GLY A 74 -1.97 2.34 1.88
C GLY A 74 -0.61 2.04 1.24
N ALA A 75 -0.58 1.05 0.35
CA ALA A 75 0.62 0.57 -0.33
C ALA A 75 1.34 1.66 -1.13
N PRO A 76 0.67 2.57 -1.87
CA PRO A 76 1.33 3.71 -2.49
C PRO A 76 2.05 4.65 -1.52
N LEU A 77 1.49 4.90 -0.33
CA LEU A 77 2.13 5.70 0.71
C LEU A 77 3.39 5.00 1.24
N ARG A 78 3.29 3.70 1.55
CA ARG A 78 4.43 2.89 2.00
C ARG A 78 5.54 2.81 0.95
N ALA A 79 5.16 2.68 -0.33
CA ALA A 79 6.11 2.72 -1.44
C ALA A 79 6.84 4.06 -1.51
N LEU A 80 6.11 5.17 -1.44
CA LEU A 80 6.71 6.50 -1.47
C LEU A 80 7.66 6.73 -0.29
N ALA A 81 7.29 6.32 0.92
CA ALA A 81 8.14 6.43 2.11
C ALA A 81 9.45 5.62 2.01
N GLN A 82 9.44 4.54 1.22
CA GLN A 82 10.61 3.71 0.94
C GLN A 82 11.36 4.16 -0.33
N SER A 83 11.01 5.34 -0.87
CA SER A 83 11.53 5.88 -2.14
C SER A 83 11.39 4.89 -3.30
N ARG A 84 10.34 4.04 -3.26
CA ARG A 84 9.99 3.08 -4.30
C ARG A 84 8.89 3.62 -5.19
N GLN A 85 8.91 3.20 -6.46
CA GLN A 85 7.78 3.42 -7.35
C GLN A 85 6.61 2.54 -6.92
N ALA A 86 5.43 3.13 -6.76
CA ALA A 86 4.20 2.38 -6.59
C ALA A 86 3.85 1.69 -7.92
N VAL A 87 3.71 0.37 -7.87
CA VAL A 87 3.26 -0.46 -9.00
C VAL A 87 2.04 -1.25 -8.56
N PRO A 88 1.14 -1.63 -9.49
CA PRO A 88 0.08 -2.55 -9.16
C PRO A 88 0.63 -3.89 -8.66
N VAL A 89 -0.03 -4.49 -7.67
CA VAL A 89 0.43 -5.74 -7.02
C VAL A 89 0.63 -6.87 -8.02
N TRP A 90 -0.25 -6.99 -9.02
CA TRP A 90 -0.12 -8.01 -10.07
C TRP A 90 1.06 -7.78 -11.04
N SER A 91 1.76 -6.66 -10.92
CA SER A 91 2.97 -6.32 -11.69
C SER A 91 4.19 -6.16 -10.79
N ASP A 92 4.07 -6.42 -9.47
CA ASP A 92 5.18 -6.35 -8.52
C ASP A 92 5.95 -7.69 -8.53
N HIS A 93 7.22 -7.62 -8.92
CA HIS A 93 8.08 -8.80 -9.02
C HIS A 93 8.40 -9.44 -7.66
N ASP A 94 8.53 -8.64 -6.61
CA ASP A 94 8.83 -9.15 -5.27
C ASP A 94 7.62 -9.91 -4.72
N VAL A 95 6.41 -9.41 -4.97
CA VAL A 95 5.16 -10.10 -4.61
C VAL A 95 5.04 -11.43 -5.36
N ALA A 96 5.26 -11.43 -6.68
CA ALA A 96 5.21 -12.66 -7.48
C ALA A 96 6.22 -13.70 -6.97
N THR A 97 7.45 -13.28 -6.68
CA THR A 97 8.53 -14.15 -6.17
C THR A 97 8.14 -14.81 -4.84
N GLU A 98 7.59 -14.05 -3.89
CA GLU A 98 7.18 -14.60 -2.60
C GLU A 98 5.99 -15.57 -2.72
N ILE A 99 5.02 -15.27 -3.59
CA ILE A 99 3.88 -16.15 -3.86
C ILE A 99 4.35 -17.45 -4.51
N GLU A 100 5.23 -17.36 -5.51
CA GLU A 100 5.82 -18.53 -6.18
C GLU A 100 6.67 -19.39 -5.23
N ARG A 101 7.43 -18.77 -4.34
CA ARG A 101 8.23 -19.46 -3.32
C ARG A 101 7.36 -20.30 -2.40
N GLU A 102 6.26 -19.73 -1.88
CA GLU A 102 5.32 -20.44 -1.01
C GLU A 102 4.51 -21.51 -1.76
N ALA A 103 4.17 -21.25 -3.03
CA ALA A 103 3.52 -22.22 -3.90
C ALA A 103 4.40 -23.45 -4.16
N LEU A 104 5.69 -23.25 -4.44
CA LEU A 104 6.65 -24.31 -4.72
C LEU A 104 6.80 -25.28 -3.55
N VAL A 105 6.86 -24.78 -2.32
CA VAL A 105 6.91 -25.61 -1.09
C VAL A 105 5.72 -26.55 -0.98
N ARG A 106 4.58 -26.16 -1.56
CA ARG A 106 3.32 -26.92 -1.58
C ARG A 106 3.12 -27.75 -2.83
N GLY A 107 4.09 -27.75 -3.76
CA GLY A 107 4.03 -28.52 -4.99
C GLY A 107 2.99 -28.04 -6.00
N VAL A 108 2.60 -26.76 -5.94
CA VAL A 108 1.67 -26.14 -6.91
C VAL A 108 2.37 -25.04 -7.70
N THR A 109 1.89 -24.81 -8.93
CA THR A 109 2.28 -23.63 -9.70
C THR A 109 1.21 -22.57 -9.57
N VAL A 110 1.65 -21.32 -9.63
CA VAL A 110 0.80 -20.15 -9.47
C VAL A 110 1.08 -19.16 -10.58
N ARG A 111 0.09 -18.33 -10.86
CA ARG A 111 0.25 -17.12 -11.65
C ARG A 111 -0.48 -15.99 -10.95
N VAL A 112 0.17 -14.84 -10.85
CA VAL A 112 -0.45 -13.62 -10.32
C VAL A 112 -0.94 -12.79 -11.49
N GLY A 113 -2.11 -12.17 -11.36
CA GLY A 113 -2.56 -11.23 -12.38
C GLY A 113 -3.59 -10.25 -11.88
N LYS A 114 -4.02 -9.45 -12.84
CA LYS A 114 -4.90 -8.32 -12.61
C LYS A 114 -6.27 -8.82 -12.15
N PRO A 115 -6.83 -8.27 -11.06
CA PRO A 115 -8.18 -8.62 -10.64
C PRO A 115 -9.22 -8.15 -11.67
N GLU A 116 -10.33 -8.87 -11.76
CA GLU A 116 -11.50 -8.40 -12.50
C GLU A 116 -12.08 -7.13 -11.83
N SER A 117 -12.75 -6.29 -12.61
CA SER A 117 -13.14 -4.94 -12.16
C SER A 117 -14.11 -4.90 -10.98
N ASP A 118 -14.82 -6.00 -10.71
CA ASP A 118 -15.77 -6.18 -9.63
C ASP A 118 -15.18 -6.89 -8.40
N MET A 119 -13.91 -7.32 -8.46
CA MET A 119 -13.23 -7.98 -7.35
C MET A 119 -12.64 -6.96 -6.37
N GLU A 120 -12.95 -7.14 -5.08
CA GLU A 120 -12.34 -6.38 -3.98
C GLU A 120 -11.04 -7.05 -3.53
N CYS A 121 -10.00 -7.01 -4.36
CA CYS A 121 -8.66 -7.49 -4.01
C CYS A 121 -7.57 -6.72 -4.79
N ASP A 122 -6.32 -6.81 -4.30
CA ASP A 122 -5.19 -6.16 -4.97
C ASP A 122 -4.67 -6.98 -6.16
N ALA A 123 -4.79 -8.31 -6.09
CA ALA A 123 -4.44 -9.23 -7.17
C ALA A 123 -5.22 -10.54 -7.05
N ILE A 124 -5.30 -11.26 -8.17
CA ILE A 124 -5.80 -12.64 -8.22
C ILE A 124 -4.61 -13.59 -8.45
N VAL A 125 -4.61 -14.70 -7.71
CA VAL A 125 -3.63 -15.77 -7.82
C VAL A 125 -4.34 -17.01 -8.34
N TRP A 126 -3.99 -17.42 -9.56
CA TRP A 126 -4.50 -18.68 -10.12
C TRP A 126 -3.55 -19.80 -9.78
N LEU A 127 -4.10 -20.87 -9.21
CA LEU A 127 -3.37 -22.09 -8.93
C LEU A 127 -3.59 -23.09 -10.07
N SER A 128 -2.51 -23.73 -10.48
CA SER A 128 -2.54 -24.89 -11.36
C SER A 128 -1.85 -26.04 -10.65
N ALA A 129 -2.59 -27.12 -10.43
CA ALA A 129 -2.10 -28.33 -9.80
C ALA A 129 -2.52 -29.55 -10.61
N GLY A 130 -1.75 -30.63 -10.52
CA GLY A 130 -2.12 -31.94 -11.04
C GLY A 130 -3.04 -32.75 -10.11
N THR A 131 -3.58 -32.13 -9.05
CA THR A 131 -4.34 -32.81 -7.97
C THR A 131 -5.86 -32.64 -8.11
N ASP A 132 -6.60 -33.51 -7.41
CA ASP A 132 -8.06 -33.51 -7.32
C ASP A 132 -8.57 -32.21 -6.66
N ARG A 133 -9.79 -31.79 -6.98
CA ARG A 133 -10.41 -30.55 -6.51
C ARG A 133 -10.53 -30.49 -4.98
N ALA A 134 -10.71 -31.64 -4.32
CA ALA A 134 -10.75 -31.73 -2.86
C ALA A 134 -9.40 -31.36 -2.21
N ASP A 135 -8.28 -31.64 -2.87
CA ASP A 135 -6.95 -31.25 -2.41
C ASP A 135 -6.66 -29.77 -2.72
N ALA A 136 -7.25 -29.24 -3.79
CA ALA A 136 -7.00 -27.88 -4.25
C ALA A 136 -7.45 -26.81 -3.24
N GLU A 137 -8.63 -26.98 -2.62
CA GLU A 137 -9.12 -26.07 -1.58
C GLU A 137 -8.23 -26.06 -0.34
N ALA A 138 -7.77 -27.24 0.10
CA ALA A 138 -6.85 -27.36 1.23
C ALA A 138 -5.51 -26.67 0.94
N VAL A 139 -4.97 -26.84 -0.27
CA VAL A 139 -3.72 -26.18 -0.68
C VAL A 139 -3.89 -24.67 -0.79
N MET A 140 -5.00 -24.17 -1.32
CA MET A 140 -5.31 -22.73 -1.35
C MET A 140 -5.34 -22.14 0.06
N ALA A 141 -6.03 -22.78 1.00
CA ALA A 141 -6.08 -22.32 2.39
C ALA A 141 -4.69 -22.30 3.05
N GLN A 142 -3.88 -23.33 2.81
CA GLN A 142 -2.51 -23.39 3.33
C GLN A 142 -1.59 -22.33 2.71
N LEU A 143 -1.77 -22.02 1.43
CA LEU A 143 -1.01 -20.97 0.73
C LEU A 143 -1.40 -19.59 1.27
N ALA A 144 -2.70 -19.30 1.33
CA ALA A 144 -3.21 -18.05 1.88
C ALA A 144 -2.70 -17.80 3.31
N GLY A 145 -2.77 -18.81 4.18
CA GLY A 145 -2.30 -18.69 5.57
C GLY A 145 -0.80 -18.42 5.71
N ALA A 146 0.05 -18.92 4.80
CA ALA A 146 1.48 -18.59 4.84
C ALA A 146 1.79 -17.21 4.28
N LEU A 147 1.03 -16.77 3.28
CA LEU A 147 1.20 -15.46 2.67
C LEU A 147 0.75 -14.31 3.58
N GLU A 148 -0.23 -14.55 4.47
CA GLU A 148 -0.72 -13.54 5.43
C GLU A 148 0.38 -12.99 6.36
N GLY A 149 1.34 -13.84 6.74
CA GLY A 149 2.48 -13.46 7.57
C GLY A 149 3.66 -12.86 6.80
N ASN A 150 3.62 -12.84 5.46
CA ASN A 150 4.77 -12.48 4.65
C ASN A 150 5.00 -10.95 4.69
N PRO A 151 6.19 -10.47 5.11
CA PRO A 151 6.44 -9.05 5.29
C PRO A 151 6.39 -8.25 3.98
N VAL A 152 6.75 -8.85 2.84
CA VAL A 152 6.64 -8.19 1.53
C VAL A 152 5.17 -7.97 1.21
N LEU A 153 4.35 -9.01 1.35
CA LEU A 153 2.93 -8.91 1.05
C LEU A 153 2.20 -7.94 1.98
N ARG A 154 2.51 -7.93 3.28
CA ARG A 154 1.93 -6.96 4.23
C ARG A 154 2.29 -5.52 3.89
N ASP A 155 3.46 -5.29 3.30
CA ASP A 155 3.84 -3.97 2.83
C ASP A 155 3.18 -3.60 1.50
N ARG A 156 2.88 -4.56 0.62
CA ARG A 156 2.39 -4.31 -0.74
C ARG A 156 0.87 -4.38 -0.91
N LEU A 157 0.17 -5.08 -0.02
CA LEU A 157 -1.28 -5.31 -0.10
C LEU A 157 -2.05 -4.35 0.80
N ASP A 158 -3.24 -3.95 0.35
CA ASP A 158 -4.22 -3.18 1.13
C ASP A 158 -5.55 -3.94 1.27
N LEU A 159 -6.01 -4.61 0.20
CA LEU A 159 -7.24 -5.40 0.16
C LEU A 159 -6.98 -6.91 0.25
N GLY A 160 -5.77 -7.37 -0.09
CA GLY A 160 -5.38 -8.77 -0.05
C GLY A 160 -5.41 -9.47 -1.42
N LEU A 161 -5.30 -10.79 -1.39
CA LEU A 161 -5.25 -11.65 -2.59
C LEU A 161 -6.53 -12.47 -2.72
N ALA A 162 -7.05 -12.57 -3.94
CA ALA A 162 -8.04 -13.58 -4.29
C ALA A 162 -7.35 -14.82 -4.86
N PHE A 163 -7.93 -16.00 -4.64
CA PHE A 163 -7.41 -17.27 -5.16
C PHE A 163 -8.45 -17.95 -6.05
N ALA A 164 -8.00 -18.52 -7.16
CA ALA A 164 -8.84 -19.25 -8.10
C ALA A 164 -8.10 -20.45 -8.71
N LEU A 165 -8.85 -21.43 -9.21
CA LEU A 165 -8.30 -22.60 -9.91
C LEU A 165 -8.33 -22.36 -11.42
N ALA A 166 -7.17 -22.48 -12.07
CA ALA A 166 -6.95 -22.25 -13.51
C ALA A 166 -7.39 -20.85 -14.01
N GLU A 167 -6.64 -20.28 -14.97
CA GLU A 167 -7.10 -19.07 -15.65
C GLU A 167 -8.30 -19.43 -16.56
N PRO A 168 -9.35 -18.60 -16.65
CA PRO A 168 -10.29 -18.71 -17.75
C PRO A 168 -9.50 -18.64 -19.06
N ILE A 169 -9.52 -19.72 -19.85
CA ILE A 169 -8.86 -19.73 -21.16
C ILE A 169 -9.48 -18.60 -21.98
N SER A 170 -8.72 -17.54 -22.24
CA SER A 170 -9.09 -16.46 -23.15
C SER A 170 -8.93 -16.90 -24.60
#